data_AF-A0A925FEH4-F1
#
_entry.id   AF-A0A925FEH4-F1
#
_cell.length_a   1.000
_cell.length_b   1.000
_cell.length_c   1.000
_cell.angle_alpha   90.00
_cell.angle_beta   90.00
_cell.angle_gamma   90.00
#
_symmetry.space_group_name_H-M   'P 1'
#
loop_
_entity.id
_entity.type
_entity.pdbx_description
1 polymer ?
#
loop_
_entity_poly.entity_id
_entity_poly.type
_entity_poly.pdbx_seq_one_letter_code
_entity_poly.pdbx_strand_id
1 'polypeptide(L)'
;IGLFAASGNLTLAVVSMLSFALFLKIANGTTYAIVPCGNKKAVGVVSGVVGAGGNVGGMLMGFLFKSATITYSEAFLYIGVGVAVVGLGMLLVNFAKEPVQEEVLEEVQVA
;
A
#
# COMPACT_ATOMS: atom_id res chain seq x y z
N ILE A 1 11.92 -7.72 -1.48
CA ILE A 1 12.52 -7.33 -0.18
C ILE A 1 13.09 -8.52 0.61
N GLY A 2 12.46 -9.70 0.66
CA GLY A 2 13.06 -10.88 1.30
C GLY A 2 14.42 -11.32 0.72
N LEU A 3 14.58 -11.22 -0.61
CA LEU A 3 15.85 -11.46 -1.31
C LEU A 3 16.97 -10.49 -0.88
N PHE A 4 16.64 -9.26 -0.48
CA PHE A 4 17.59 -8.30 0.07
C PHE A 4 18.01 -8.70 1.49
N ALA A 5 17.04 -9.08 2.33
CA ALA A 5 17.29 -9.48 3.72
C ALA A 5 18.20 -10.72 3.82
N ALA A 6 18.14 -11.62 2.83
CA ALA A 6 18.99 -12.80 2.72
C ALA A 6 20.29 -12.58 1.89
N SER A 7 20.56 -11.37 1.40
CA SER A 7 21.70 -11.15 0.50
C SER A 7 23.02 -11.01 1.28
N GLY A 8 23.99 -11.85 0.94
CA GLY A 8 25.37 -11.77 1.45
C GLY A 8 26.33 -10.94 0.59
N ASN A 9 25.85 -10.39 -0.54
CA ASN A 9 26.66 -9.65 -1.52
C ASN A 9 26.01 -8.32 -1.89
N LEU A 10 26.83 -7.25 -1.91
CA LEU A 10 26.37 -5.88 -2.18
C LEU A 10 25.63 -5.73 -3.51
N THR A 11 26.14 -6.37 -4.57
CA THR A 11 25.51 -6.30 -5.90
C THR A 11 24.08 -6.83 -5.90
N LEU A 12 23.84 -7.97 -5.24
CA LEU A 12 22.52 -8.58 -5.16
C LEU A 12 21.57 -7.74 -4.29
N ALA A 13 22.09 -7.15 -3.21
CA ALA A 13 21.35 -6.24 -2.35
C ALA A 13 20.83 -5.02 -3.14
N VAL A 14 21.71 -4.36 -3.91
CA VAL A 14 21.36 -3.17 -4.69
C VAL A 14 20.36 -3.50 -5.79
N VAL A 15 20.60 -4.56 -6.58
CA VAL A 15 19.70 -4.96 -7.66
C VAL A 15 18.30 -5.28 -7.12
N SER A 16 18.22 -6.07 -6.04
CA SER A 16 16.93 -6.46 -5.45
C SER A 16 16.16 -5.27 -4.86
N MET A 17 16.84 -4.31 -4.23
CA MET A 17 16.22 -3.08 -3.72
C MET A 17 15.74 -2.16 -4.85
N LEU A 18 16.53 -2.00 -5.92
CA LEU A 18 16.12 -1.19 -7.06
C LEU A 18 14.89 -1.76 -7.76
N SER A 19 14.89 -3.07 -8.04
CA SER A 19 13.72 -3.73 -8.63
C SER A 19 12.49 -3.52 -7.73
N PHE A 20 12.60 -3.83 -6.44
CA PHE A 20 11.49 -3.65 -5.50
C PHE A 20 10.99 -2.20 -5.42
N ALA A 21 11.89 -1.22 -5.35
CA ALA A 21 11.54 0.19 -5.27
C ALA A 21 10.79 0.67 -6.52
N LEU A 22 11.17 0.23 -7.71
CA LEU A 22 10.49 0.56 -8.96
C LEU A 22 9.04 0.04 -8.96
N PHE A 23 8.84 -1.22 -8.58
CA PHE A 23 7.49 -1.80 -8.49
C PHE A 23 6.63 -1.11 -7.42
N LEU A 24 7.20 -0.85 -6.24
CA LEU A 24 6.48 -0.12 -5.17
C LEU A 24 6.04 1.26 -5.63
N LYS A 25 6.90 2.00 -6.34
CA LYS A 25 6.60 3.36 -6.78
C LYS A 25 5.43 3.38 -7.78
N ILE A 26 5.37 2.40 -8.68
CA ILE A 26 4.25 2.24 -9.61
C ILE A 26 2.96 1.84 -8.86
N ALA A 27 3.04 0.84 -7.97
CA ALA A 27 1.88 0.38 -7.18
C ALA A 27 1.28 1.49 -6.30
N ASN A 28 2.13 2.29 -5.67
CA ASN A 28 1.69 3.46 -4.89
C ASN A 28 0.94 4.45 -5.78
N GLY A 29 1.47 4.76 -6.97
CA GLY A 29 0.80 5.63 -7.95
C GLY A 29 -0.58 5.10 -8.37
N THR A 30 -0.69 3.81 -8.66
CA THR A 30 -1.97 3.17 -9.03
C THR A 30 -2.97 3.22 -7.89
N THR A 31 -2.55 2.98 -6.64
CA THR A 31 -3.44 3.03 -5.47
C THR A 31 -4.03 4.43 -5.29
N TYR A 32 -3.22 5.47 -5.35
CA TYR A 32 -3.70 6.86 -5.25
C TYR A 32 -4.58 7.26 -6.44
N ALA A 33 -4.37 6.68 -7.62
CA ALA A 33 -5.21 6.94 -8.80
C ALA A 33 -6.60 6.29 -8.71
N ILE A 34 -6.74 5.16 -8.00
CA ILE A 34 -8.03 4.45 -7.84
C ILE A 34 -8.92 5.13 -6.79
N VAL A 35 -8.31 5.72 -5.75
CA VAL A 35 -9.03 6.30 -4.59
C VAL A 35 -10.14 7.30 -4.96
N PRO A 36 -9.95 8.24 -5.92
CA PRO A 36 -11.01 9.17 -6.33
C PRO A 36 -12.14 8.53 -7.14
N CYS A 37 -11.95 7.32 -7.69
CA CYS A 37 -12.90 6.67 -8.58
C CYS A 37 -14.05 5.95 -7.83
N GLY A 38 -13.89 5.66 -6.53
CA GLY A 38 -14.87 4.91 -5.74
C GLY A 38 -16.12 5.71 -5.36
N ASN A 39 -15.97 6.95 -4.88
CA ASN A 39 -17.11 7.79 -4.50
C ASN A 39 -16.83 9.27 -4.80
N LYS A 40 -17.46 9.80 -5.86
CA LYS A 40 -17.26 11.16 -6.36
C LYS A 40 -17.73 12.25 -5.38
N LYS A 41 -18.72 11.97 -4.51
CA LYS A 41 -19.23 12.92 -3.51
C LYS A 41 -18.30 13.02 -2.27
N ALA A 42 -17.53 11.97 -1.97
CA ALA A 42 -16.71 11.88 -0.75
C ALA A 42 -15.18 11.75 -1.00
N VAL A 43 -14.70 12.12 -2.19
CA VAL A 43 -13.29 11.96 -2.59
C VAL A 43 -12.28 12.58 -1.61
N GLY A 44 -12.64 13.67 -0.93
CA GLY A 44 -11.78 14.34 0.05
C GLY A 44 -11.58 13.51 1.33
N VAL A 45 -12.62 12.86 1.82
CA VAL A 45 -12.54 12.01 3.04
C VAL A 45 -11.78 10.72 2.72
N VAL A 46 -12.09 10.07 1.60
CA VAL A 46 -11.43 8.82 1.18
C VAL A 46 -9.95 9.06 0.89
N SER A 47 -9.59 10.13 0.17
CA SER A 47 -8.19 10.50 -0.06
C SER A 47 -7.46 10.96 1.22
N GLY A 48 -8.17 11.63 2.13
CA GLY A 48 -7.65 11.99 3.45
C GLY A 48 -7.27 10.77 4.30
N VAL A 49 -8.12 9.74 4.34
CA VAL A 49 -7.82 8.49 5.06
C VAL A 49 -6.61 7.77 4.47
N VAL A 50 -6.53 7.66 3.14
CA VAL A 50 -5.40 7.00 2.46
C VAL A 50 -4.10 7.77 2.69
N GLY A 51 -4.13 9.11 2.64
CA GLY A 51 -2.98 9.96 2.95
C GLY A 51 -2.52 9.83 4.41
N ALA A 52 -3.45 9.78 5.37
CA ALA A 52 -3.13 9.56 6.78
C ALA A 52 -2.48 8.19 7.02
N GLY A 53 -2.97 7.15 6.33
CA GLY A 53 -2.40 5.80 6.40
C GLY A 53 -0.92 5.73 6.00
N GLY A 54 -0.51 6.51 4.99
CA GLY A 54 0.90 6.61 4.59
C GLY A 54 1.81 7.16 5.69
N ASN A 55 1.38 8.19 6.42
CA ASN A 55 2.12 8.75 7.55
C ASN A 55 2.21 7.76 8.73
N VAL A 56 1.10 7.08 9.04
CA VAL A 56 1.08 6.06 10.11
C VAL A 56 2.00 4.89 9.77
N GLY A 57 1.99 4.41 8.52
CA GLY A 57 2.89 3.35 8.06
C GLY A 57 4.36 3.75 8.19
N GLY A 58 4.71 4.98 7.82
CA GLY A 58 6.07 5.51 7.99
C GLY A 58 6.50 5.59 9.46
N MET A 59 5.59 5.99 10.36
CA MET A 59 5.83 5.99 11.80
C MET A 59 6.09 4.57 12.33
N LEU A 60 5.23 3.61 11.99
CA LEU A 60 5.37 2.20 12.40
C LEU A 60 6.70 1.60 11.94
N MET A 61 7.09 1.89 10.69
CA MET A 61 8.39 1.50 10.13
C MET A 61 9.57 2.08 10.93
N GLY A 62 9.49 3.38 11.27
CA GLY A 62 10.50 4.06 12.08
C GLY A 62 10.62 3.47 13.48
N PHE A 63 9.50 3.07 14.10
CA PHE A 63 9.51 2.34 15.36
C PHE A 63 10.18 0.97 15.24
N LEU A 64 9.92 0.25 14.15
CA LEU A 64 10.51 -1.06 13.90
C LEU A 64 12.05 -0.96 13.80
N PHE A 65 12.56 0.04 13.07
CA PHE A 65 14.00 0.29 12.97
C PHE A 65 14.64 0.90 14.22
N LYS A 66 13.86 1.56 15.08
CA LYS A 66 14.34 2.11 16.35
C LYS A 66 14.48 1.03 17.44
N SER A 67 13.83 -0.12 17.28
CA SER A 67 13.91 -1.19 18.27
C SER A 67 15.33 -1.78 18.34
N ALA A 68 15.94 -1.77 19.54
CA ALA A 68 17.30 -2.24 19.76
C ALA A 68 17.44 -3.78 19.68
N THR A 69 16.32 -4.49 19.72
CA THR A 69 16.26 -5.96 19.76
C THR A 69 16.14 -6.59 18.38
N ILE A 70 15.82 -5.82 17.34
CA ILE A 70 15.56 -6.33 15.98
C ILE A 70 16.68 -5.89 15.04
N THR A 71 17.35 -6.86 14.42
CA THR A 71 18.36 -6.62 13.39
C THR A 71 17.71 -6.04 12.13
N TYR A 72 18.44 -5.21 11.36
CA TYR A 72 17.91 -4.63 10.12
C TYR A 72 17.31 -5.67 9.15
N SER A 73 17.96 -6.83 8.99
CA SER A 73 17.43 -7.92 8.14
C SER A 73 16.07 -8.44 8.63
N GLU A 74 15.91 -8.62 9.94
CA GLU A 74 14.64 -9.06 10.54
C GLU A 74 13.56 -8.00 10.36
N ALA A 75 13.89 -6.72 10.57
CA ALA A 75 12.95 -5.62 10.31
C ALA A 75 12.45 -5.68 8.85
N PHE A 76 13.35 -5.77 7.87
CA PHE A 76 12.99 -5.87 6.45
C PHE A 76 12.14 -7.12 6.12
N LEU A 77 12.34 -8.25 6.83
CA LEU A 77 11.48 -9.42 6.70
C LEU A 77 10.08 -9.16 7.25
N TYR A 78 9.93 -8.57 8.45
CA TYR A 78 8.62 -8.22 9.01
C TYR A 78 7.82 -7.31 8.08
N ILE A 79 8.48 -6.30 7.51
CA ILE A 79 7.87 -5.38 6.54
C ILE A 79 7.46 -6.14 5.28
N GLY A 80 8.33 -7.02 4.78
CA GLY A 80 8.05 -7.86 3.62
C GLY A 80 6.84 -8.78 3.82
N VAL A 81 6.75 -9.43 4.97
CA VAL A 81 5.61 -10.28 5.35
C VAL A 81 4.34 -9.44 5.46
N GLY A 82 4.40 -8.26 6.11
CA GLY A 82 3.26 -7.36 6.23
C GLY A 82 2.70 -6.95 4.86
N VAL A 83 3.56 -6.54 3.93
CA VAL A 83 3.13 -6.19 2.56
C VAL A 83 2.57 -7.39 1.82
N ALA A 84 3.17 -8.59 1.97
CA ALA A 84 2.68 -9.81 1.33
C ALA A 84 1.31 -10.23 1.85
N VAL A 85 1.07 -10.15 3.17
CA VAL A 85 -0.23 -10.46 3.79
C VAL A 85 -1.30 -9.48 3.34
N VAL A 86 -1.01 -8.17 3.34
CA VAL A 86 -1.95 -7.15 2.86
C VAL A 86 -2.24 -7.34 1.38
N GLY A 87 -1.22 -7.62 0.56
CA GLY A 87 -1.37 -7.87 -0.88
C GLY A 87 -2.20 -9.13 -1.18
N LEU A 88 -1.94 -10.24 -0.47
CA LEU A 88 -2.73 -11.47 -0.58
C LEU A 88 -4.17 -11.25 -0.09
N GLY A 89 -4.35 -10.52 1.00
CA GLY A 89 -5.68 -10.14 1.50
C GLY A 89 -6.47 -9.35 0.46
N MET A 90 -5.83 -8.39 -0.20
CA MET A 90 -6.40 -7.62 -1.32
C MET A 90 -6.82 -8.53 -2.49
N LEU A 91 -6.06 -9.58 -2.77
CA LEU A 91 -6.34 -10.53 -3.84
C LEU A 91 -7.57 -11.42 -3.51
N LEU A 92 -7.80 -11.69 -2.22
CA LEU A 92 -8.97 -12.42 -1.72
C LEU A 92 -10.21 -11.53 -1.57
N VAL A 93 -10.03 -10.21 -1.48
CA VAL A 93 -11.14 -9.26 -1.48
C VAL A 93 -11.76 -9.27 -2.87
N ASN A 94 -12.85 -10.02 -2.99
CA ASN A 94 -13.71 -9.97 -4.16
C ASN A 94 -14.39 -8.60 -4.15
N PHE A 95 -14.08 -7.75 -5.13
CA PHE A 95 -14.92 -6.60 -5.47
C PHE A 95 -16.21 -7.14 -6.07
N ALA A 96 -17.07 -7.73 -5.23
CA ALA A 96 -18.43 -8.09 -5.59
C ALA A 96 -19.16 -6.78 -5.90
N LYS A 97 -19.12 -6.44 -7.18
CA LYS A 97 -19.94 -5.48 -7.92
C LYS A 97 -21.16 -4.99 -7.13
N GLU A 98 -21.01 -3.88 -6.42
CA GLU A 98 -22.14 -3.01 -6.10
C GLU A 98 -22.03 -1.79 -7.04
N PRO A 99 -23.03 -1.56 -7.92
CA PRO A 99 -23.06 -0.40 -8.80
C PRO A 99 -23.37 0.85 -7.97
N VAL A 100 -22.38 1.37 -7.23
CA VAL A 100 -22.47 2.63 -6.47
C VAL A 100 -22.42 3.87 -7.40
N GLN A 101 -22.80 3.70 -8.67
CA GLN A 101 -22.88 4.78 -9.67
C GLN A 101 -24.30 5.08 -10.15
N GLU A 102 -25.30 4.26 -9.83
CA GLU A 102 -26.65 4.45 -10.37
C GLU A 102 -27.50 5.42 -9.53
N GLU A 103 -27.41 5.40 -8.19
CA GLU A 103 -28.21 6.28 -7.32
C GLU A 103 -27.88 7.78 -7.42
N VAL A 104 -26.63 8.14 -7.76
CA VAL A 104 -26.25 9.56 -7.89
C VAL A 104 -26.72 10.17 -9.21
N LEU A 105 -26.96 9.36 -10.24
CA LEU A 105 -27.53 9.85 -11.50
C LEU A 105 -29.05 9.99 -11.40
N GLU A 106 -29.74 9.15 -10.63
CA GLU A 106 -31.18 9.30 -10.40
C GLU A 106 -31.51 10.54 -9.56
N GLU A 107 -30.75 10.84 -8.50
CA GLU A 107 -31.01 12.01 -7.63
C GLU A 107 -30.79 13.36 -8.35
N VAL A 108 -29.88 13.41 -9.34
CA VAL A 108 -29.58 14.63 -10.12
C VAL A 108 -30.52 14.78 -11.32
N GLN A 109 -31.21 13.72 -11.75
CA GLN A 109 -32.15 13.76 -12.87
C GLN A 109 -33.60 14.03 -12.41
N VAL A 110 -33.86 13.98 -11.11
CA VAL A 110 -35.17 14.27 -10.48
C VAL A 110 -35.18 15.64 -9.75
N ALA A 111 -34.03 16.31 -9.61
CA ALA A 111 -33.88 17.66 -9.05
C ALA A 111 -33.76 18.73 -10.15
#